data_AF-A0A699Q3I8-F1
#
_entry.id   AF-A0A699Q3I8-F1
#
_cell.length_a   1.000
_cell.length_b   1.000
_cell.length_c   1.000
_cell.angle_alpha   90.00
_cell.angle_beta   90.00
_cell.angle_gamma   90.00
#
_symmetry.space_group_name_H-M   'P 1'
#
loop_
_entity.id
_entity.type
_entity.pdbx_description
1 polymer ?
#
loop_
_entity_poly.entity_id
_entity_poly.type
_entity_poly.pdbx_seq_one_letter_code
_entity_poly.pdbx_strand_id
1 'polypeptide(L)'
;FGNNDFAVIAGYGDVVIGSMTIKKVYYVEGLGHNLFSVGQICDKGLKVAFRKSTCFVRNEDGVYLLTGDRLSNLYTIALNEVASNSSTCLLAKASSLQSWLWHQRLSHLNFATINNLVKTNLVHGLPKMKFKKDHLCSACEQGKIHWKHHKSKTASTSNKPLYLLHMDLCGSIRV
;
A
#
# COMPACT_ATOMS: atom_id res chain seq x y z
N PHE A 1 21.55 -10.22 -5.52
CA PHE A 1 22.45 -9.06 -5.69
C PHE A 1 23.64 -9.48 -6.55
N GLY A 2 24.55 -8.56 -6.90
CA GLY A 2 25.73 -8.86 -7.74
C GLY A 2 26.71 -9.88 -7.15
N ASN A 3 26.47 -10.36 -5.94
CA ASN A 3 27.20 -11.41 -5.24
C ASN A 3 26.41 -12.74 -5.13
N ASN A 4 25.35 -12.94 -5.93
CA ASN A 4 24.43 -14.09 -5.87
C ASN A 4 23.61 -14.24 -4.58
N ASP A 5 23.66 -13.28 -3.65
CA ASP A 5 22.78 -13.32 -2.48
C ASP A 5 21.35 -12.94 -2.86
N PHE A 6 20.38 -13.51 -2.13
CA PHE A 6 18.96 -13.20 -2.28
C PHE A 6 18.51 -12.30 -1.13
N ALA A 7 17.67 -11.31 -1.45
CA ALA A 7 16.94 -10.56 -0.43
C ALA A 7 15.43 -10.66 -0.66
N VAL A 8 14.70 -10.57 0.45
CA VAL A 8 13.25 -10.52 0.42
C VAL A 8 12.82 -9.12 -0.01
N ILE A 9 12.07 -9.06 -1.12
CA ILE A 9 11.41 -7.84 -1.56
C ILE A 9 10.24 -7.58 -0.61
N ALA A 10 10.38 -6.58 0.25
CA ALA A 10 9.36 -6.14 1.18
C ALA A 10 8.26 -5.32 0.49
N GLY A 11 8.45 -4.84 -0.73
CA GLY A 11 7.36 -4.40 -1.62
C GLY A 11 7.86 -3.56 -2.79
N TYR A 12 7.02 -2.70 -3.35
CA TYR A 12 7.42 -1.87 -4.51
C TYR A 12 6.70 -0.53 -4.55
N GLY A 13 7.34 0.53 -5.03
CA GLY A 13 6.75 1.87 -5.16
C GLY A 13 7.15 2.55 -6.46
N ASP A 14 6.64 3.75 -6.66
CA ASP A 14 7.10 4.62 -7.73
C ASP A 14 7.93 5.75 -7.09
N VAL A 15 9.09 6.03 -7.65
CA VAL A 15 9.98 7.10 -7.18
C VAL A 15 9.95 8.23 -8.20
N VAL A 16 9.56 9.41 -7.74
CA VAL A 16 9.57 10.63 -8.56
C VAL A 16 10.86 11.38 -8.28
N ILE A 17 11.60 11.71 -9.34
CA ILE A 17 12.80 12.51 -9.31
C ILE A 17 12.60 13.64 -10.31
N GLY A 18 12.06 14.76 -9.83
CA GLY A 18 11.75 15.92 -10.66
C GLY A 18 10.66 15.62 -11.65
N SER A 19 10.93 15.81 -12.93
CA SER A 19 10.01 15.44 -14.01
C SER A 19 10.00 13.95 -14.32
N MET A 20 10.96 13.18 -13.81
CA MET A 20 11.09 11.75 -14.11
C MET A 20 10.40 10.88 -13.05
N THR A 21 9.62 9.89 -13.49
CA THR A 21 9.03 8.88 -12.59
C THR A 21 9.57 7.49 -12.89
N ILE A 22 10.18 6.86 -11.89
CA ILE A 22 10.67 5.49 -11.96
C ILE A 22 9.63 4.58 -11.33
N LYS A 23 8.92 3.83 -12.17
CA LYS A 23 7.86 2.94 -11.74
C LYS A 23 8.39 1.59 -11.24
N LYS A 24 7.65 0.95 -10.32
CA LYS A 24 7.93 -0.40 -9.79
C LYS A 24 9.33 -0.57 -9.16
N VAL A 25 9.81 0.42 -8.43
CA VAL A 25 11.03 0.35 -7.62
C VAL A 25 10.80 -0.60 -6.45
N TYR A 26 11.66 -1.60 -6.28
CA TYR A 26 11.55 -2.55 -5.17
C TYR A 26 12.03 -1.93 -3.84
N TYR A 27 11.25 -2.13 -2.79
CA TYR A 27 11.64 -1.91 -1.41
C TYR A 27 12.18 -3.21 -0.83
N VAL A 28 13.41 -3.17 -0.33
CA VAL A 28 14.09 -4.30 0.30
C VAL A 28 14.47 -3.87 1.71
N GLU A 29 13.96 -4.59 2.69
CA GLU A 29 14.23 -4.30 4.09
C GLU A 29 15.72 -4.56 4.39
N GLY A 30 16.36 -3.63 5.12
CA GLY A 30 17.79 -3.71 5.47
C GLY A 30 18.77 -3.13 4.43
N LEU A 31 18.32 -2.74 3.23
CA LEU A 31 19.17 -1.97 2.31
C LEU A 31 19.24 -0.50 2.76
N GLY A 32 20.44 -0.03 3.09
CA GLY A 32 20.68 1.38 3.45
C GLY A 32 20.57 2.36 2.28
N HIS A 33 20.68 1.87 1.05
CA HIS A 33 20.60 2.68 -0.17
C HIS A 33 19.73 2.03 -1.24
N ASN A 34 19.07 2.86 -2.06
CA ASN A 34 18.32 2.40 -3.23
C ASN A 34 19.28 2.07 -4.37
N LEU A 35 19.03 0.96 -5.06
CA LEU A 35 19.80 0.54 -6.23
C LEU A 35 19.03 0.84 -7.51
N PHE A 36 19.73 1.36 -8.53
CA PHE A 36 19.20 1.57 -9.87
C PHE A 36 19.75 0.53 -10.84
N SER A 37 18.85 -0.15 -11.56
CA SER A 37 19.26 -1.03 -12.66
C SER A 37 19.56 -0.19 -13.90
N VAL A 38 20.82 -0.22 -14.35
CA VAL A 38 21.24 0.46 -15.59
C VAL A 38 20.46 -0.10 -16.79
N GLY A 39 20.25 -1.42 -16.85
CA GLY A 39 19.47 -2.06 -17.92
C GLY A 39 18.05 -1.50 -18.01
N GLN A 40 17.35 -1.40 -16.87
CA GLN A 40 15.99 -0.84 -16.85
C GLN A 40 15.91 0.63 -17.26
N ILE A 41 17.00 1.40 -17.06
CA ILE A 41 17.09 2.78 -17.53
C ILE A 41 17.27 2.81 -19.05
N CYS A 42 18.15 1.96 -19.59
CA CYS A 42 18.37 1.82 -21.02
C CYS A 42 17.11 1.33 -21.77
N ASP A 43 16.37 0.37 -21.20
CA ASP A 43 15.12 -0.15 -21.77
C ASP A 43 14.02 0.92 -21.89
N LYS A 44 14.14 2.02 -21.14
CA LYS A 44 13.25 3.18 -21.21
C LYS A 44 13.72 4.26 -22.20
N GLY A 45 14.74 3.98 -23.00
CA GLY A 45 15.31 4.92 -23.98
C GLY A 45 16.25 5.99 -23.37
N LEU A 46 16.56 5.89 -22.08
CA LEU A 46 17.48 6.82 -21.43
C LEU A 46 18.93 6.34 -21.57
N LYS A 47 19.85 7.28 -21.79
CA LYS A 47 21.27 7.00 -21.94
C LYS A 47 21.99 7.20 -20.61
N VAL A 48 22.69 6.18 -20.15
CA VAL A 48 23.57 6.25 -18.98
C VAL A 48 25.01 6.32 -19.44
N ALA A 49 25.80 7.25 -18.90
CA ALA A 49 27.24 7.20 -19.08
C ALA A 49 28.00 7.43 -17.78
N PHE A 50 29.13 6.72 -17.68
CA PHE A 50 30.02 6.74 -16.53
C PHE A 50 31.34 7.40 -16.93
N ARG A 51 31.82 8.31 -16.08
CA ARG A 51 33.13 8.95 -16.14
C ARG A 51 33.88 8.64 -14.85
N LYS A 52 35.20 8.91 -14.82
CA LYS A 52 36.08 8.60 -13.68
C LYS A 52 35.53 9.05 -12.31
N SER A 53 34.87 10.20 -12.24
CA SER A 53 34.35 10.77 -10.99
C SER A 53 32.83 10.97 -10.96
N THR A 54 32.14 10.80 -12.08
CA THR A 54 30.71 11.14 -12.18
C THR A 54 29.97 10.18 -13.11
N CYS A 55 28.67 10.02 -12.90
CA CYS A 55 27.77 9.38 -13.84
C CYS A 55 26.61 10.32 -14.15
N PHE A 56 25.96 10.10 -15.29
CA PHE A 56 24.77 10.84 -15.65
C PHE A 56 23.80 10.00 -16.45
N VAL A 57 22.52 10.31 -16.27
CA VAL A 57 21.40 9.78 -17.04
C VAL A 57 20.82 10.90 -17.88
N ARG A 58 20.69 10.67 -19.19
CA ARG A 58 20.21 11.66 -20.16
C ARG A 58 19.02 11.14 -20.94
N ASN A 59 18.11 12.03 -21.34
CA ASN A 59 17.08 11.68 -22.31
C ASN A 59 17.64 11.67 -23.75
N GLU A 60 16.78 11.38 -24.74
CA GLU A 60 17.17 11.35 -26.15
C GLU A 60 17.62 12.72 -26.67
N ASP A 61 17.06 13.81 -26.14
CA ASP A 61 17.44 15.20 -26.47
C ASP A 61 18.79 15.63 -25.85
N GLY A 62 19.42 14.77 -25.05
CA GLY A 62 20.69 15.04 -24.38
C GLY A 62 20.59 15.84 -23.08
N VAL A 63 19.37 16.11 -22.59
CA VAL A 63 19.12 16.76 -21.30
C VAL A 63 19.50 15.82 -20.15
N TYR A 64 20.29 16.34 -19.21
CA TYR A 64 20.68 15.63 -18.00
C TYR A 64 19.50 15.52 -17.03
N LEU A 65 19.06 14.29 -16.75
CA LEU A 65 17.95 14.00 -15.82
C LEU A 65 18.46 13.69 -14.42
N LEU A 66 19.58 12.97 -14.33
CA LEU A 66 20.24 12.63 -13.06
C LEU A 66 21.75 12.79 -13.23
N THR A 67 22.38 13.30 -12.18
CA THR A 67 23.84 13.31 -12.03
C THR A 67 24.17 12.58 -10.74
N GLY A 68 25.17 11.72 -10.80
CA GLY A 68 25.71 11.04 -9.62
C GLY A 68 27.21 11.22 -9.53
N ASP A 69 27.71 11.28 -8.31
CA ASP A 69 29.13 11.36 -8.01
C ASP A 69 29.67 9.98 -7.64
N ARG A 70 30.94 9.72 -7.98
CA ARG A 70 31.61 8.49 -7.60
C ARG A 70 32.17 8.63 -6.17
N LEU A 71 31.59 7.90 -5.23
CA LEU A 71 32.09 7.74 -3.88
C LEU A 71 32.73 6.35 -3.75
N SER A 72 34.06 6.32 -3.63
CA SER A 72 34.84 5.08 -3.64
C SER A 72 34.57 4.26 -4.93
N ASN A 73 33.98 3.07 -4.81
CA ASN A 73 33.66 2.17 -5.91
C ASN A 73 32.19 2.23 -6.35
N LEU A 74 31.40 3.15 -5.80
CA LEU A 74 29.97 3.29 -6.11
C LEU A 74 29.69 4.66 -6.73
N TYR A 75 28.73 4.69 -7.65
CA TYR A 75 28.14 5.96 -8.11
C TYR A 75 26.88 6.20 -7.31
N THR A 76 26.83 7.34 -6.62
CA THR A 76 25.72 7.73 -5.75
C THR A 76 25.01 8.94 -6.32
N ILE A 77 23.68 8.89 -6.36
CA ILE A 77 22.83 9.97 -6.83
C ILE A 77 22.15 10.57 -5.59
N ALA A 78 22.44 11.83 -5.28
CA ALA A 78 21.77 12.56 -4.21
C ALA A 78 20.45 13.13 -4.74
N LEU A 79 19.31 12.71 -4.18
CA LEU A 79 17.98 13.18 -4.60
C LEU A 79 17.57 14.50 -3.93
N ASN A 80 18.45 15.08 -3.12
CA ASN A 80 18.15 16.19 -2.22
C ASN A 80 17.76 17.50 -2.95
N GLU A 81 18.19 17.68 -4.21
CA GLU A 81 17.94 18.91 -4.97
C GLU A 81 16.60 18.94 -5.72
N VAL A 82 15.89 17.81 -5.79
CA VAL A 82 14.68 17.70 -6.62
C VAL A 82 13.36 17.79 -5.83
N ALA A 83 13.48 18.01 -4.51
CA ALA A 83 12.37 17.99 -3.56
C ALA A 83 11.80 19.39 -3.22
N SER A 84 12.16 20.45 -3.94
CA SER A 84 11.85 21.82 -3.51
C SER A 84 10.37 22.23 -3.60
N ASN A 85 9.47 21.47 -4.26
CA ASN A 85 8.08 21.94 -4.50
C ASN A 85 6.93 21.00 -4.12
N SER A 86 7.16 19.80 -3.60
CA SER A 86 6.09 19.08 -2.88
C SER A 86 6.69 17.98 -2.01
N SER A 87 6.15 17.82 -0.81
CA SER A 87 6.44 16.74 0.11
C SER A 87 6.07 15.39 -0.52
N THR A 88 6.94 14.89 -1.40
CA THR A 88 6.75 13.65 -2.12
C THR A 88 7.02 12.51 -1.14
N CYS A 89 5.94 11.94 -0.59
CA CYS A 89 6.03 10.85 0.35
C CYS A 89 6.46 9.56 -0.39
N LEU A 90 7.73 9.17 -0.26
CA LEU A 90 8.33 7.96 -0.85
C LEU A 90 7.86 6.66 -0.16
N LEU A 91 6.55 6.51 0.07
CA LEU A 91 6.03 5.27 0.65
C LEU A 91 5.96 4.19 -0.42
N ALA A 92 6.74 3.13 -0.22
CA ALA A 92 6.61 1.91 -0.99
C ALA A 92 5.19 1.33 -0.82
N LYS A 93 4.64 0.76 -1.88
CA LYS A 93 3.36 0.06 -1.87
C LYS A 93 3.60 -1.41 -1.50
N ALA A 94 2.80 -1.91 -0.57
CA ALA A 94 2.84 -3.32 -0.22
C ALA A 94 2.40 -4.19 -1.41
N SER A 95 2.97 -5.39 -1.51
CA SER A 95 2.46 -6.38 -2.46
C SER A 95 1.02 -6.76 -2.12
N SER A 96 0.30 -7.39 -3.06
CA SER A 96 -1.05 -7.89 -2.78
C SER A 96 -1.02 -8.87 -1.61
N LEU A 97 -0.13 -9.86 -1.66
CA LEU A 97 0.07 -10.86 -0.60
C LEU A 97 0.28 -10.22 0.78
N GLN A 98 1.16 -9.23 0.88
CA GLN A 98 1.40 -8.54 2.15
C GLN A 98 0.23 -7.68 2.60
N SER A 99 -0.45 -7.01 1.68
CA SER A 99 -1.65 -6.24 1.98
C SER A 99 -2.71 -7.11 2.62
N TRP A 100 -2.94 -8.30 2.07
CA TRP A 100 -3.92 -9.25 2.58
C TRP A 100 -3.48 -9.94 3.87
N LEU A 101 -2.20 -10.26 4.01
CA LEU A 101 -1.64 -10.81 5.25
C LEU A 101 -1.84 -9.85 6.43
N TRP A 102 -1.55 -8.57 6.25
CA TRP A 102 -1.74 -7.57 7.31
C TRP A 102 -3.21 -7.26 7.57
N HIS A 103 -4.05 -7.29 6.54
CA HIS A 103 -5.50 -7.24 6.72
C HIS A 103 -6.01 -8.37 7.63
N GLN A 104 -5.54 -9.61 7.44
CA GLN A 104 -5.90 -10.76 8.27
C GLN A 104 -5.32 -10.65 9.69
N ARG A 105 -4.03 -10.30 9.84
CA ARG A 105 -3.37 -10.16 11.15
C ARG A 105 -4.02 -9.09 12.03
N LEU A 106 -4.58 -8.04 11.43
CA LEU A 106 -5.25 -6.95 12.12
C LEU A 106 -6.77 -7.14 12.15
N SER A 107 -7.25 -8.38 12.29
CA SER A 107 -8.66 -8.70 12.46
C SER A 107 -9.57 -8.10 11.38
N HIS A 108 -9.14 -8.18 10.13
CA HIS A 108 -9.90 -7.71 8.97
C HIS A 108 -10.19 -6.19 8.96
N LEU A 109 -9.29 -5.40 9.54
CA LEU A 109 -9.39 -3.94 9.49
C LEU A 109 -9.44 -3.41 8.05
N ASN A 110 -10.18 -2.32 7.89
CA ASN A 110 -10.23 -1.52 6.67
C ASN A 110 -8.81 -1.07 6.25
N PHE A 111 -8.46 -1.23 4.98
CA PHE A 111 -7.17 -0.78 4.42
C PHE A 111 -6.90 0.71 4.64
N ALA A 112 -7.91 1.59 4.63
CA ALA A 112 -7.73 3.00 4.97
C ALA A 112 -7.34 3.18 6.45
N THR A 113 -7.94 2.41 7.36
CA THR A 113 -7.56 2.38 8.78
C THR A 113 -6.13 1.87 8.95
N ILE A 114 -5.76 0.77 8.28
CA ILE A 114 -4.39 0.22 8.31
C ILE A 114 -3.39 1.29 7.83
N ASN A 115 -3.68 1.95 6.70
CA ASN A 115 -2.83 3.03 6.19
C ASN A 115 -2.74 4.23 7.14
N ASN A 116 -3.80 4.55 7.89
CA ASN A 116 -3.74 5.58 8.93
C ASN A 116 -2.83 5.15 10.08
N LEU A 117 -2.89 3.88 10.52
CA LEU A 117 -1.98 3.34 11.54
C LEU A 117 -0.50 3.40 11.12
N VAL A 118 -0.22 3.13 9.83
CA VAL A 118 1.13 3.30 9.26
C VAL A 118 1.58 4.75 9.34
N LYS A 119 0.72 5.70 8.93
CA LYS A 119 1.05 7.13 8.95
C LYS A 119 1.32 7.65 10.35
N THR A 120 0.58 7.18 11.34
CA THR A 120 0.71 7.64 12.74
C THR A 120 1.74 6.83 13.54
N ASN A 121 2.36 5.79 12.96
CA ASN A 121 3.30 4.89 13.62
C ASN A 121 2.79 4.32 14.96
N LEU A 122 1.48 4.04 15.07
CA LEU A 122 0.88 3.59 16.33
C LEU A 122 1.09 2.10 16.62
N VAL A 123 1.47 1.30 15.62
CA VAL A 123 1.61 -0.16 15.75
C VAL A 123 3.05 -0.56 15.50
N HIS A 124 3.69 -1.14 16.52
CA HIS A 124 5.03 -1.69 16.39
C HIS A 124 5.02 -2.93 15.47
N GLY A 125 6.02 -3.05 14.58
CA GLY A 125 6.14 -4.16 13.64
C GLY A 125 5.26 -4.08 12.38
N LEU A 126 4.41 -3.06 12.23
CA LEU A 126 3.66 -2.82 11.00
C LEU A 126 4.58 -2.16 9.94
N PRO A 127 4.73 -2.75 8.73
CA PRO A 127 5.58 -2.19 7.68
C PRO A 127 5.14 -0.79 7.28
N LYS A 128 6.12 0.10 7.07
CA LYS A 128 5.91 1.50 6.64
C LYS A 128 5.60 1.58 5.15
N MET A 129 4.48 1.00 4.75
CA MET A 129 4.10 0.83 3.35
C MET A 129 2.63 1.19 3.14
N LYS A 130 2.29 1.57 1.90
CA LYS A 130 0.90 1.81 1.51
C LYS A 130 0.25 0.49 1.13
N PHE A 131 -0.75 0.07 1.89
CA PHE A 131 -1.55 -1.12 1.61
C PHE A 131 -2.71 -0.79 0.67
N LYS A 132 -2.99 -1.64 -0.32
CA LYS A 132 -4.07 -1.42 -1.28
C LYS A 132 -5.01 -2.62 -1.32
N LYS A 133 -6.30 -2.33 -1.30
CA LYS A 133 -7.37 -3.29 -1.64
C LYS A 133 -7.44 -3.44 -3.15
N ASP A 134 -7.22 -4.64 -3.66
CA ASP A 134 -7.36 -5.01 -5.07
C ASP A 134 -8.62 -5.86 -5.34
N HIS A 135 -9.14 -6.57 -4.34
CA HIS A 135 -10.40 -7.33 -4.44
C HIS A 135 -11.23 -7.28 -3.13
N LEU A 136 -12.41 -7.91 -3.14
CA LEU A 136 -13.27 -8.04 -1.97
C LEU A 136 -12.82 -9.23 -1.10
N CYS A 137 -12.92 -9.06 0.22
CA CYS A 137 -12.70 -10.14 1.18
C CYS A 137 -14.05 -10.81 1.47
N SER A 138 -14.18 -12.09 1.15
CA SER A 138 -15.40 -12.86 1.38
C SER A 138 -15.80 -12.89 2.86
N ALA A 139 -14.84 -13.07 3.77
CA ALA A 139 -15.11 -13.07 5.21
C ALA A 139 -15.64 -11.71 5.71
N CYS A 140 -15.04 -10.60 5.25
CA CYS A 140 -15.52 -9.26 5.58
C CYS A 140 -16.90 -8.97 5.00
N GLU A 141 -17.16 -9.47 3.79
CA GLU A 141 -18.45 -9.29 3.12
C GLU A 141 -19.52 -9.98 3.96
N GLN A 142 -19.36 -11.28 4.24
CA GLN A 142 -20.30 -12.05 5.05
C GLN A 142 -20.49 -11.45 6.47
N GLY A 143 -19.40 -11.03 7.12
CA GLY A 143 -19.47 -10.43 8.45
C GLY A 143 -20.07 -9.03 8.51
N LYS A 144 -20.20 -8.33 7.38
CA LYS A 144 -20.78 -6.97 7.31
C LYS A 144 -22.17 -6.92 6.66
N ILE A 145 -22.74 -8.08 6.30
CA ILE A 145 -24.12 -8.13 5.82
C ILE A 145 -25.03 -7.71 6.97
N HIS A 146 -25.78 -6.63 6.75
CA HIS A 146 -26.90 -6.28 7.61
C HIS A 146 -28.15 -6.97 7.08
N TRP A 147 -28.98 -7.47 7.99
CA TRP A 147 -30.29 -8.00 7.62
C TRP A 147 -31.15 -6.86 7.05
N LYS A 148 -31.86 -7.11 5.95
CA LYS A 148 -32.82 -6.14 5.41
C LYS A 148 -33.96 -6.00 6.42
N HIS A 149 -34.29 -4.78 6.84
CA HIS A 149 -35.42 -4.56 7.74
C HIS A 149 -36.67 -5.28 7.22
N HIS A 150 -37.33 -6.03 8.11
CA HIS A 150 -38.64 -6.58 7.81
C HIS A 150 -39.60 -5.43 7.50
N LYS A 151 -40.43 -5.59 6.45
CA LYS A 151 -41.46 -4.60 6.14
C LYS A 151 -42.39 -4.46 7.34
N SER A 152 -42.49 -3.26 7.89
CA SER A 152 -43.45 -2.96 8.95
C SER A 152 -44.87 -3.20 8.43
N LYS A 153 -45.66 -4.00 9.15
CA LYS A 153 -47.06 -4.20 8.85
C LYS A 153 -47.85 -3.10 9.57
N THR A 154 -48.40 -2.13 8.82
CA THR A 154 -49.12 -0.96 9.37
C THR A 154 -50.59 -1.24 9.66
N ALA A 155 -51.17 -2.28 9.06
CA ALA A 155 -52.55 -2.69 9.27
C ALA A 155 -52.60 -4.01 10.05
N SER A 156 -53.33 -4.02 11.16
CA SER A 156 -53.70 -5.27 11.82
C SER A 156 -54.63 -6.05 10.89
N THR A 157 -54.35 -7.33 10.66
CA THR A 157 -55.19 -8.21 9.82
C THR A 157 -56.43 -8.74 10.57
N SER A 158 -56.77 -8.12 11.70
CA SER A 158 -57.81 -8.60 12.60
C SER A 158 -59.03 -7.69 12.50
N ASN A 159 -60.06 -8.15 11.79
CA ASN A 159 -61.31 -7.41 11.61
C ASN A 159 -62.36 -7.70 12.69
N LYS A 160 -62.04 -8.55 13.67
CA LYS A 160 -62.96 -8.95 14.75
C LYS A 160 -62.23 -9.05 16.09
N PRO A 161 -62.90 -8.76 17.23
CA PRO A 161 -62.36 -9.06 18.55
C PRO A 161 -61.96 -10.54 18.67
N LEU A 162 -60.83 -10.83 19.34
CA LEU A 162 -60.29 -12.18 19.59
C LEU A 162 -59.87 -13.00 18.34
N TYR A 163 -59.77 -12.39 17.15
CA TYR A 163 -59.41 -13.11 15.93
C TYR A 163 -57.94 -13.58 15.87
N LEU A 164 -57.03 -12.88 16.57
CA LEU A 164 -55.63 -13.23 16.69
C LEU A 164 -55.13 -12.92 18.09
N LEU A 165 -54.59 -13.92 18.77
CA LEU A 165 -53.98 -13.79 20.09
C LEU A 165 -52.48 -14.07 19.95
N HIS A 166 -51.64 -13.08 20.28
CA HIS A 166 -50.21 -13.27 20.44
C HIS A 166 -49.92 -13.55 21.91
N MET A 167 -49.36 -14.72 22.21
CA MET A 167 -48.89 -15.09 23.54
C MET A 167 -47.40 -15.40 23.44
N ASP A 168 -46.64 -14.93 24.43
CA ASP A 168 -45.23 -15.25 24.59
C ASP A 168 -44.99 -15.69 26.02
N LEU A 169 -44.04 -16.61 26.21
CA LEU A 169 -43.64 -17.06 27.54
C LEU A 169 -42.55 -16.13 28.04
N CYS A 170 -42.81 -15.45 29.16
CA CYS A 170 -41.75 -14.77 29.87
C CYS A 170 -40.76 -15.82 30.39
N GLY A 171 -39.47 -15.63 30.10
CA GLY A 171 -38.40 -16.52 30.59
C GLY A 171 -38.42 -16.65 32.12
N SER A 172 -37.69 -17.65 32.64
CA SER A 172 -37.71 -17.99 34.07
C SER A 172 -37.59 -16.76 34.98
N ILE A 173 -38.67 -16.44 35.68
CA ILE A 173 -38.69 -15.42 36.71
C ILE A 173 -38.18 -16.10 37.99
N ARG A 174 -37.08 -15.61 38.56
CA ARG A 174 -36.66 -16.05 39.89
C ARG A 174 -37.65 -15.51 40.90
N VAL A 175 -38.33 -16.41 41.60
CA VAL A 175 -39.19 -16.11 42.76
C VAL A 175 -38.36 -16.30 44.02
#